data_AF-A0A2Z4UEN1-F1
#
_entry.id   AF-A0A2Z4UEN1-F1
#
_cell.length_a   1.000
_cell.length_b   1.000
_cell.length_c   1.000
_cell.angle_alpha   90.00
_cell.angle_beta   90.00
_cell.angle_gamma   90.00
#
_symmetry.space_group_name_H-M   'P 1'
#
loop_
_entity.id
_entity.type
_entity.pdbx_description
1 polymer ?
#
loop_
_entity_poly.entity_id
_entity_poly.type
_entity_poly.pdbx_seq_one_letter_code
_entity_poly.pdbx_strand_id
1 'polypeptide(L)' 'MQEYEVIREIFNLCPGNQMRDIFIEEIELPEQADLEAYVKEKFKNEAELKIERTDKEDGSVVFDVMTAAIHQRYTFSRF' A
#
# COMPACT_ATOMS: atom_id res chain seq x y z
N MET A 1 9.69 17.83 -5.66
CA MET A 1 9.58 16.41 -5.22
C MET A 1 8.61 16.40 -4.05
N GLN A 2 7.96 15.28 -3.77
CA GLN A 2 6.97 15.12 -2.71
C GLN A 2 7.36 13.95 -1.82
N GLU A 3 7.47 14.21 -0.53
CA GLU A 3 7.74 13.23 0.50
C GLU A 3 6.43 12.57 0.95
N TYR A 4 6.50 11.26 1.20
CA TYR A 4 5.40 10.45 1.68
C TYR A 4 5.88 9.55 2.82
N GLU A 5 5.09 9.47 3.90
CA GLU A 5 5.14 8.34 4.82
C GLU A 5 4.25 7.24 4.23
N VAL A 6 4.82 6.05 4.08
CA VAL A 6 4.11 4.88 3.58
C VAL A 6 4.04 3.83 4.66
N ILE A 7 2.82 3.55 5.11
CA ILE A 7 2.53 2.45 6.03
C ILE A 7 2.07 1.26 5.19
N ARG A 8 2.83 0.16 5.25
CA ARG A 8 2.45 -1.13 4.66
C ARG A 8 2.05 -2.10 5.77
N GLU A 9 0.82 -2.59 5.69
CA GLU A 9 0.26 -3.58 6.61
C GLU A 9 0.06 -4.90 5.87
N ILE A 10 0.49 -6.03 6.43
CA ILE A 10 0.21 -7.37 5.91
C ILE A 10 -0.73 -8.07 6.88
N PHE A 11 -1.93 -8.43 6.40
CA PHE A 11 -2.95 -9.05 7.22
C PHE A 11 -2.77 -10.57 7.26
N ASN A 12 -2.78 -11.14 8.47
CA ASN A 12 -2.83 -12.58 8.63
C ASN A 12 -4.24 -13.09 8.32
N LEU A 13 -4.38 -14.04 7.38
CA LEU A 13 -5.67 -14.62 7.02
C LEU A 13 -6.15 -15.71 8.01
N CYS A 14 -5.34 -16.12 8.98
CA CYS A 14 -5.73 -17.14 9.96
C CYS A 14 -6.88 -16.64 10.86
N PRO A 15 -8.01 -17.36 10.93
CA PRO A 15 -9.13 -17.00 11.78
C PRO A 15 -8.71 -16.81 13.25
N GLY A 16 -9.03 -15.65 13.82
CA GLY A 16 -8.71 -15.31 15.21
C GLY A 16 -7.31 -14.76 15.45
N ASN A 17 -6.43 -14.70 14.43
CA ASN A 17 -5.15 -14.01 14.56
C ASN A 17 -5.28 -12.54 14.13
N GLN A 18 -5.15 -11.61 15.08
CA GLN A 18 -5.22 -10.17 14.84
C GLN A 18 -3.82 -9.54 14.64
N MET A 19 -2.76 -10.35 14.55
CA MET A 19 -1.44 -9.84 14.24
C MET A 19 -1.37 -9.40 12.78
N ARG A 20 -0.78 -8.22 12.57
CA ARG A 20 -0.46 -7.66 11.26
C ARG A 20 0.99 -7.21 11.28
N ASP A 21 1.74 -7.58 10.25
CA ASP A 21 3.09 -7.07 10.09
C ASP A 21 2.99 -5.65 9.54
N ILE A 22 3.65 -4.70 10.21
CA ILE A 22 3.61 -3.28 9.84
C ILE A 22 5.02 -2.83 9.48
N PHE A 23 5.14 -2.23 8.29
CA PHE A 23 6.35 -1.58 7.82
C PHE A 23 6.04 -0.10 7.59
N ILE A 24 6.96 0.77 8.00
CA ILE A 24 6.85 2.22 7.82
C ILE A 24 8.09 2.66 7.05
N GLU A 25 7.89 3.33 5.92
CA GLU A 25 8.96 3.85 5.07
C GLU A 25 8.67 5.31 4.70
N GLU A 26 9.69 6.16 4.74
CA GLU A 26 9.65 7.49 4.14
C GLU A 26 10.19 7.40 2.71
N ILE A 27 9.43 7.89 1.74
CA ILE A 27 9.82 7.88 0.32
C ILE A 27 9.68 9.26 -0.30
N GLU A 28 10.53 9.54 -1.27
CA GLU A 28 10.46 10.75 -2.08
C GLU A 28 10.08 10.39 -3.51
N LEU A 29 9.00 10.99 -4.00
CA LEU A 29 8.48 10.78 -5.35
C LEU A 29 8.37 12.13 -6.10
N PRO A 30 8.32 12.15 -7.44
CA PRO A 30 7.94 13.35 -8.17
C PRO A 30 6.57 13.89 -7.72
N GLU A 31 6.34 15.20 -7.80
CA GLU A 31 5.10 15.86 -7.29
C GLU A 31 3.80 15.30 -7.89
N GLN A 32 3.89 14.71 -9.08
CA GLN A 32 2.77 14.14 -9.85
C GLN A 32 2.98 12.63 -10.07
N ALA A 33 3.69 11.97 -9.16
CA ALA A 33 3.91 10.53 -9.24
C ALA A 33 2.60 9.76 -9.20
N ASP A 34 2.52 8.74 -10.05
CA ASP A 34 1.42 7.76 -10.01
C ASP A 34 1.68 6.77 -8.88
N LEU A 35 1.00 6.97 -7.75
CA LEU A 35 1.10 6.11 -6.57
C LEU A 35 0.62 4.68 -6.86
N GLU A 36 -0.34 4.50 -7.77
CA GLU A 36 -0.81 3.16 -8.13
C GLU A 36 0.24 2.43 -8.96
N ALA A 37 0.91 3.13 -9.89
CA ALA A 37 2.05 2.58 -10.62
C ALA A 37 3.20 2.19 -9.67
N TYR A 38 3.47 3.02 -8.65
CA TYR A 38 4.45 2.69 -7.60
C TYR A 38 4.09 1.40 -6.86
N VAL A 39 2.83 1.21 -6.46
CA VAL A 39 2.37 -0.04 -5.82
C VAL A 39 2.44 -1.21 -6.79
N LYS A 40 1.97 -1.06 -8.03
CA LYS A 40 2.02 -2.11 -9.08
C LYS A 40 3.44 -2.60 -9.33
N GLU A 41 4.41 -1.70 -9.36
CA GLU A 41 5.82 -2.04 -9.57
C GLU A 41 6.35 -2.97 -8.46
N LYS A 42 5.91 -2.81 -7.20
CA LYS A 42 6.28 -3.71 -6.09
C LYS A 42 5.75 -5.13 -6.28
N PHE A 43 4.69 -5.31 -7.04
CA PHE A 43 4.03 -6.61 -7.28
C PHE A 43 4.14 -7.07 -8.75
N LYS A 44 5.05 -6.50 -9.55
CA LYS A 44 5.17 -6.79 -10.99
C LYS A 44 5.45 -8.26 -11.34
N ASN A 45 5.94 -9.04 -10.39
CA ASN A 45 6.25 -10.46 -10.55
C ASN A 45 5.13 -11.39 -10.06
N GLU A 46 4.06 -10.85 -9.47
CA GLU A 46 2.93 -11.62 -8.99
C GLU A 46 2.02 -12.04 -10.15
N ALA A 47 1.66 -13.32 -10.21
CA ALA A 47 0.80 -13.85 -11.27
C ALA A 47 -0.65 -13.36 -11.16
N GLU A 48 -1.13 -13.11 -9.93
CA GLU A 48 -2.46 -12.60 -9.64
C GLU A 48 -2.36 -11.36 -8.75
N LEU A 49 -2.82 -10.22 -9.24
CA LEU A 49 -2.77 -8.95 -8.52
C LEU A 49 -4.11 -8.24 -8.64
N LYS A 50 -4.72 -7.94 -7.49
CA LYS A 50 -5.87 -7.03 -7.40
C LYS A 50 -5.49 -5.85 -6.52
N ILE A 51 -5.79 -4.65 -6.98
CA ILE A 51 -5.52 -3.41 -6.26
C ILE A 51 -6.81 -2.59 -6.26
N GLU A 52 -7.23 -2.15 -5.09
CA GLU A 52 -8.34 -1.21 -4.91
C GLU A 52 -7.80 0.07 -4.27
N ARG A 53 -8.06 1.22 -4.91
CA ARG A 53 -7.63 2.54 -4.43
C ARG A 53 -8.78 3.22 -3.70
N THR A 54 -8.45 3.85 -2.57
CA THR A 54 -9.33 4.77 -1.85
C THR A 54 -8.59 6.06 -1.52
N ASP A 55 -9.07 7.18 -2.04
CA ASP A 55 -8.63 8.52 -1.62
C ASP A 55 -9.46 8.96 -0.39
N LYS A 56 -8.77 9.41 0.66
CA LYS A 56 -9.39 9.84 1.93
C LYS A 56 -9.56 11.36 1.97
N GLU A 57 -10.47 11.84 2.82
CA GLU A 57 -10.75 13.27 3.01
C GLU A 57 -9.55 14.05 3.58
N ASP A 58 -8.67 13.38 4.33
CA ASP A 58 -7.43 13.95 4.87
C ASP A 58 -6.29 14.02 3.84
N GLY A 59 -6.54 13.60 2.60
CA GLY A 59 -5.55 13.59 1.52
C GLY A 59 -4.65 12.36 1.50
N SER A 60 -4.79 11.42 2.44
CA SER A 60 -4.11 10.13 2.37
C SER A 60 -4.68 9.25 1.25
N VAL A 61 -3.83 8.42 0.65
CA VAL A 61 -4.23 7.48 -0.40
C VAL A 61 -3.97 6.06 0.08
N VAL A 62 -5.02 5.25 0.09
CA VAL A 62 -4.98 3.86 0.54
C VAL A 62 -5.09 2.93 -0.65
N PHE A 63 -4.23 1.92 -0.70
CA PHE A 63 -4.32 0.80 -1.64
C PHE A 63 -4.52 -0.50 -0.86
N ASP A 64 -5.67 -1.15 -1.02
CA ASP A 64 -5.87 -2.53 -0.60
C ASP A 64 -5.39 -3.44 -1.73
N VAL A 65 -4.43 -4.31 -1.42
CA VAL A 65 -3.73 -5.17 -2.38
C VAL A 65 -3.96 -6.63 -2.01
N MET A 66 -4.42 -7.42 -2.97
CA MET A 66 -4.54 -8.87 -2.87
C MET A 66 -3.63 -9.54 -3.90
N THR A 67 -2.68 -10.34 -3.42
CA THR A 67 -1.86 -11.25 -4.24
C THR A 67 -1.70 -12.59 -3.54
N ALA A 68 -1.77 -13.71 -4.26
CA ALA A 68 -1.48 -15.05 -3.74
C ALA A 68 -2.13 -15.38 -2.38
N ALA A 69 -3.39 -14.96 -2.18
CA ALA A 69 -4.11 -15.06 -0.91
C ALA A 69 -3.40 -14.36 0.28
N ILE A 70 -2.71 -13.26 0.02
CA ILE A 70 -2.15 -12.34 1.02
C ILE A 70 -2.85 -11.01 0.83
N HIS A 71 -3.50 -10.53 1.89
CA HIS A 71 -4.09 -9.19 1.94
C HIS A 71 -3.07 -8.23 2.53
N GLN A 72 -2.82 -7.13 1.82
CA GLN A 72 -1.93 -6.08 2.25
C GLN A 72 -2.60 -4.72 2.05
N ARG A 73 -2.20 -3.73 2.85
CA ARG A 73 -2.63 -2.35 2.67
C ARG A 73 -1.43 -1.42 2.64
N TYR A 74 -1.42 -0.51 1.69
CA TYR A 74 -0.49 0.61 1.65
C TYR A 74 -1.26 1.90 1.93
N THR A 75 -0.79 2.70 2.88
CA THR A 75 -1.33 4.03 3.16
C THR A 75 -0.24 5.06 2.90
N PHE A 76 -0.48 5.97 1.98
CA PHE A 76 0.42 7.08 1.64
C PHE A 76 -0.10 8.36 2.27
N SER A 77 0.72 9.01 3.09
CA SER A 77 0.43 10.30 3.71
C SER A 77 1.56 11.28 3.39
N ARG A 78 1.22 12.50 2.96
CA ARG A 78 2.22 13.56 2.73
C ARG A 78 2.67 14.15 4.07
N PHE A 79 3.95 14.53 4.18
CA PHE A 79 4.47 15.32 5.28
C PHE A 79 5.40 16.44 4.78
#